data_AF-A0A9Q3I7E9-F1
#
_entry.id   AF-A0A9Q3I7E9-F1
#
_cell.length_a   1.000
_cell.length_b   1.000
_cell.length_c   1.000
_cell.angle_alpha   90.00
_cell.angle_beta   90.00
_cell.angle_gamma   90.00
#
_symmetry.space_group_name_H-M   'P 1'
#
loop_
_entity.id
_entity.type
_entity.pdbx_description
1 polymer ?
#
loop_
_entity_poly.entity_id
_entity_poly.type
_entity_poly.pdbx_seq_one_letter_code
_entity_poly.pdbx_strand_id
1 'polypeptide(L)'
;MNSERDRPEFAIGEESLGKIRGHDIELYQDVERPYPPILSRPPYPEILETRKEIEKHINELLGMDVIRKIEHSEIVVITTPVLITWNDVKSRLCGDFRALNNYTKADRYPIPMIPHALDKLENTK
;
A
#
# COMPACT_ATOMS: atom_id res chain seq x y z
N MET A 1 4.01 25.34 19.44
CA MET A 1 4.46 24.56 18.27
C MET A 1 5.29 25.52 17.43
N ASN A 2 6.60 25.28 17.34
CA ASN A 2 7.48 26.18 16.59
C ASN A 2 7.56 25.63 15.17
N SER A 3 6.75 26.19 14.27
CA SER A 3 6.46 25.65 12.93
C SER A 3 7.66 25.51 11.99
N GLU A 4 8.84 25.98 12.38
CA GLU A 4 10.10 25.80 11.64
C GLU A 4 11.00 24.71 12.23
N ARG A 5 10.88 24.43 13.54
CA ARG A 5 11.71 23.40 14.20
C ARG A 5 11.15 22.00 14.03
N ASP A 6 9.82 21.87 13.99
CA ASP A 6 9.13 20.59 13.93
C ASP A 6 8.79 20.16 12.47
N ARG A 7 9.35 20.84 11.46
CA ARG A 7 9.03 20.57 10.05
C ARG A 7 9.32 19.14 9.58
N PRO A 8 10.50 18.55 9.83
CA PRO A 8 10.81 17.21 9.32
C PRO A 8 9.97 16.10 9.96
N GLU A 9 9.32 16.37 11.10
CA GLU A 9 8.46 15.42 11.81
C GLU A 9 7.02 15.39 11.25
N PHE A 10 6.59 16.44 10.55
CA PHE A 10 5.22 16.54 10.05
C PHE A 10 5.15 16.50 8.52
N ALA A 11 4.21 15.73 7.99
CA ALA A 11 3.90 15.70 6.54
C ALA A 11 3.11 16.95 6.09
N ILE A 12 3.66 18.14 6.32
CA ILE A 12 3.06 19.44 5.98
C ILE A 12 4.00 20.14 4.98
N GLY A 13 4.14 19.59 3.77
CA GLY A 13 4.98 20.19 2.74
C GLY A 13 5.22 19.29 1.53
N GLU A 14 6.11 19.72 0.64
CA GLU A 14 6.63 18.94 -0.49
C GLU A 14 7.78 18.00 -0.09
N GLU A 15 7.96 17.77 1.22
CA GLU A 15 9.01 16.92 1.75
C GLU A 15 8.79 15.46 1.35
N SER A 16 9.89 14.72 1.19
CA SER A 16 9.83 13.31 0.79
C SER A 16 9.08 12.47 1.83
N LEU A 17 8.35 11.46 1.38
CA LEU A 17 7.72 10.48 2.26
C LEU A 17 8.74 9.89 3.25
N GLY A 18 8.30 9.70 4.50
CA GLY A 18 9.11 9.06 5.53
C GLY A 18 9.49 7.64 5.11
N LYS A 19 10.79 7.30 5.20
CA LYS A 19 11.33 5.97 4.90
C LYS A 19 12.03 5.41 6.13
N ILE A 20 11.51 4.31 6.66
CA ILE A 20 12.13 3.60 7.77
C ILE A 20 13.02 2.48 7.23
N ARG A 21 14.24 2.33 7.77
CA ARG A 21 15.19 1.30 7.35
C ARG A 21 15.22 0.15 8.36
N GLY A 22 15.37 -1.08 7.89
CA GLY A 22 15.49 -2.27 8.74
C GLY A 22 14.19 -2.84 9.29
N HIS A 23 13.04 -2.38 8.78
CA HIS A 23 11.71 -2.89 9.11
C HIS A 23 11.01 -3.43 7.84
N ASP A 24 11.74 -4.23 7.07
CA ASP A 24 11.17 -4.91 5.91
C ASP A 24 10.13 -5.94 6.38
N ILE A 25 8.99 -5.99 5.68
CA ILE A 25 7.89 -6.90 6.01
C ILE A 25 7.98 -8.12 5.09
N GLU A 26 8.17 -9.29 5.69
CA GLU A 26 8.04 -10.57 4.99
C GLU A 26 6.58 -10.98 4.89
N LEU A 27 6.12 -11.26 3.67
CA LEU A 27 4.77 -11.76 3.42
C LEU A 27 4.80 -13.28 3.27
N TYR A 28 4.09 -14.00 4.13
CA TYR A 28 3.95 -15.45 4.05
C TYR A 28 2.65 -15.83 3.33
N GLN A 29 2.74 -16.83 2.45
CA GLN A 29 1.60 -17.35 1.70
C GLN A 29 1.21 -18.73 2.22
N ASP A 30 -0.08 -19.01 2.28
CA ASP A 30 -0.63 -20.31 2.70
C ASP A 30 -0.71 -21.32 1.54
N VAL A 31 -0.09 -21.00 0.40
CA VAL A 31 -0.12 -21.81 -0.82
C VAL A 31 1.28 -21.95 -1.42
N GLU A 32 1.59 -23.17 -1.88
CA GLU A 32 2.84 -23.48 -2.55
C GLU A 32 2.70 -23.40 -4.08
N ARG A 33 3.84 -23.40 -4.78
CA ARG A 33 3.84 -23.44 -6.25
C ARG A 33 3.38 -24.82 -6.75
N PRO A 34 2.62 -24.89 -7.86
CA PRO A 34 2.18 -23.78 -8.71
C PRO A 34 1.04 -22.97 -8.08
N TYR A 35 1.12 -21.65 -8.20
CA TYR A 35 0.10 -20.76 -7.65
C TYR A 35 -1.25 -20.91 -8.39
N PRO A 36 -2.38 -20.76 -7.69
CA PRO A 36 -3.69 -20.72 -8.31
C PRO A 36 -3.78 -19.64 -9.40
N PRO A 37 -4.41 -19.91 -10.56
CA PRO A 37 -4.54 -18.92 -11.64
C PRO A 37 -5.19 -17.60 -11.22
N ILE A 38 -6.03 -17.62 -10.18
CA ILE A 38 -6.68 -16.43 -9.61
C ILE A 38 -5.69 -15.43 -9.00
N LEU A 39 -4.44 -15.83 -8.73
CA LEU A 39 -3.38 -14.94 -8.27
C LEU A 39 -2.64 -14.23 -9.43
N SER A 40 -2.87 -14.65 -10.68
CA SER A 40 -2.32 -14.02 -11.88
C SER A 40 -3.43 -13.33 -12.67
N ARG A 41 -3.90 -12.18 -12.16
CA ARG A 41 -5.04 -11.47 -12.74
C ARG A 41 -4.59 -10.44 -13.77
N PRO A 42 -5.25 -10.36 -14.95
CA PRO A 42 -5.01 -9.30 -15.92
C PRO A 42 -5.57 -7.96 -15.41
N PRO A 43 -5.11 -6.83 -15.96
CA PRO A 43 -5.71 -5.52 -15.71
C PRO A 43 -7.19 -5.50 -16.07
N TYR A 44 -7.99 -4.71 -15.34
CA TYR A 44 -9.38 -4.48 -15.71
C TYR A 44 -9.49 -3.67 -17.00
N PRO A 45 -10.50 -3.92 -17.85
CA PRO A 45 -10.78 -3.06 -18.98
C PRO A 45 -11.21 -1.66 -18.51
N GLU A 46 -10.51 -0.64 -18.98
CA GLU A 46 -10.73 0.74 -18.55
C GLU A 46 -10.90 1.68 -19.73
N ILE A 47 -11.77 2.67 -19.56
CA ILE A 47 -11.96 3.77 -20.52
C ILE A 47 -10.71 4.66 -20.57
N LEU A 48 -10.56 5.43 -21.64
CA LEU A 48 -9.37 6.24 -21.88
C LEU A 48 -9.09 7.26 -20.76
N GLU A 49 -10.14 7.87 -20.21
CA GLU A 49 -10.02 8.84 -19.13
C GLU A 49 -9.50 8.19 -17.83
N THR A 50 -10.07 7.05 -17.44
CA THR A 50 -9.57 6.28 -16.28
C THR A 50 -8.13 5.84 -16.47
N ARG A 51 -7.75 5.41 -17.69
CA ARG A 51 -6.36 5.02 -17.98
C ARG A 51 -5.37 6.17 -17.79
N LYS A 52 -5.72 7.38 -18.23
CA LYS A 52 -4.89 8.57 -18.03
C LYS A 52 -4.68 8.86 -16.55
N GLU A 53 -5.73 8.72 -15.73
CA GLU A 53 -5.62 8.89 -14.28
C GLU A 53 -4.79 7.79 -13.63
N ILE A 54 -4.95 6.52 -14.04
CA ILE A 54 -4.08 5.43 -13.58
C ILE A 54 -2.61 5.76 -13.86
N GLU A 55 -2.30 6.17 -15.10
CA GLU A 55 -0.94 6.52 -15.50
C GLU A 55 -0.37 7.70 -14.69
N LYS A 56 -1.19 8.73 -14.45
CA LYS A 56 -0.82 9.87 -13.60
C LYS A 56 -0.43 9.40 -12.19
N HIS A 57 -1.29 8.63 -11.52
CA HIS A 57 -1.03 8.10 -10.17
C HIS A 57 0.21 7.19 -10.15
N ILE A 58 0.40 6.35 -11.17
CA ILE A 58 1.60 5.50 -11.29
C ILE A 58 2.86 6.35 -11.39
N ASN A 59 2.86 7.39 -12.22
CA ASN A 59 4.03 8.28 -12.39
C ASN A 59 4.34 9.06 -11.11
N GLU A 60 3.32 9.51 -10.37
CA GLU A 60 3.49 10.14 -9.06
C GLU A 60 4.16 9.17 -8.06
N LEU A 61 3.65 7.93 -7.96
CA LEU A 61 4.20 6.91 -7.06
C LEU A 61 5.62 6.46 -7.45
N LEU A 62 5.93 6.43 -8.75
CA LEU A 62 7.29 6.19 -9.25
C LEU A 62 8.22 7.35 -8.87
N GLY A 63 7.78 8.60 -9.02
CA GLY A 63 8.54 9.79 -8.63
C GLY A 63 8.80 9.87 -7.12
N MET A 64 7.89 9.34 -6.32
CA MET A 64 8.01 9.23 -4.86
C MET A 64 8.84 8.01 -4.41
N ASP A 65 9.27 7.14 -5.34
CA ASP A 65 9.99 5.89 -5.04
C ASP A 65 9.22 4.99 -4.06
N VAL A 66 7.89 4.92 -4.23
CA VAL A 66 6.99 4.02 -3.51
C VAL A 66 6.79 2.72 -4.26
N ILE A 67 6.77 2.80 -5.59
CA ILE A 67 6.71 1.64 -6.50
C ILE A 67 7.90 1.67 -7.44
N ARG A 68 8.21 0.52 -8.04
CA ARG A 68 9.27 0.39 -9.03
C ARG A 68 8.79 -0.38 -10.25
N LYS A 69 9.48 -0.18 -11.37
CA LYS A 69 9.34 -1.08 -12.52
C LYS A 69 10.02 -2.41 -12.19
N ILE A 70 9.41 -3.48 -12.69
CA ILE A 70 9.96 -4.83 -12.57
C ILE A 70 10.96 -5.02 -13.72
N GLU A 71 12.11 -5.61 -13.44
CA GLU A 71 13.12 -5.89 -14.45
C GLU A 71 12.73 -7.11 -15.30
N HIS A 72 13.25 -7.17 -16.53
CA HIS A 72 12.96 -8.28 -17.46
C HIS A 72 13.44 -9.65 -16.94
N SER A 73 14.42 -9.67 -16.05
CA SER A 73 14.98 -10.86 -15.41
C SER A 73 14.12 -11.39 -14.26
N GLU A 74 13.19 -10.58 -13.73
CA GLU A 74 12.36 -10.95 -12.59
C GLU A 74 11.13 -11.74 -13.04
N ILE A 75 10.91 -12.90 -12.42
CA ILE A 75 9.74 -13.73 -12.69
C ILE A 75 8.57 -13.27 -11.82
N VAL A 76 7.55 -12.68 -12.45
CA VAL A 76 6.30 -12.29 -11.79
C VAL A 76 5.25 -13.37 -11.96
N VAL A 77 4.87 -14.03 -10.87
CA VAL A 77 3.84 -15.08 -10.88
C VAL A 77 2.51 -14.62 -10.27
N ILE A 78 2.55 -13.56 -9.46
CA ILE A 78 1.38 -13.00 -8.79
C ILE A 78 1.18 -11.56 -9.28
N THR A 79 -0.02 -11.26 -9.77
CA THR A 79 -0.40 -9.93 -10.27
C THR A 79 -1.77 -9.53 -9.73
N THR A 80 -1.85 -8.31 -9.22
CA THR A 80 -3.09 -7.71 -8.73
C THR A 80 -3.46 -6.50 -9.58
N PRO A 81 -4.67 -6.44 -10.17
CA PRO A 81 -5.09 -5.29 -10.95
C PRO A 81 -5.35 -4.10 -10.04
N VAL A 82 -5.20 -2.92 -10.61
CA VAL A 82 -5.54 -1.64 -9.99
C VAL A 82 -6.74 -1.02 -10.69
N LEU A 83 -7.49 -0.20 -9.98
CA LEU A 83 -8.62 0.58 -10.48
C LEU A 83 -8.59 1.99 -9.89
N ILE A 84 -9.37 2.89 -10.46
CA ILE A 84 -9.58 4.24 -9.90
C ILE A 84 -10.89 4.27 -9.13
N THR A 85 -10.85 4.80 -7.91
CA THR A 85 -12.04 5.19 -7.16
C THR A 85 -12.16 6.71 -7.17
N TRP A 86 -13.32 7.21 -7.57
CA TRP A 86 -13.62 8.63 -7.64
C TRP A 86 -14.35 9.09 -6.38
N ASN A 87 -13.96 10.27 -5.89
CA ASN A 87 -14.64 10.99 -4.83
C ASN A 87 -14.72 12.46 -5.23
N ASP A 88 -15.87 12.85 -5.78
CA ASP A 88 -16.09 14.13 -6.44
C ASP A 88 -15.02 14.41 -7.51
N VAL A 89 -14.14 15.38 -7.24
CA VAL A 89 -13.09 15.84 -8.15
C VAL A 89 -11.78 15.04 -7.97
N LYS A 90 -11.68 14.24 -6.90
CA LYS A 90 -10.44 13.52 -6.56
C LYS A 90 -10.53 12.05 -6.96
N SER A 91 -9.49 11.55 -7.61
CA SER A 91 -9.29 10.15 -7.95
C SER A 91 -8.30 9.50 -6.96
N ARG A 92 -8.45 8.20 -6.71
CA ARG A 92 -7.49 7.38 -5.95
C ARG A 92 -7.22 6.07 -6.67
N LEU A 93 -5.95 5.71 -6.81
CA LEU A 93 -5.54 4.40 -7.29
C LEU A 93 -5.72 3.33 -6.20
N CYS A 94 -6.44 2.26 -6.49
CA CYS A 94 -6.76 1.18 -5.55
C CYS A 94 -6.39 -0.19 -6.14
N GLY A 95 -5.55 -0.95 -5.44
CA GLY A 95 -5.24 -2.35 -5.80
C GLY A 95 -6.28 -3.34 -5.29
N ASP A 96 -6.68 -4.29 -6.13
CA ASP A 96 -7.65 -5.36 -5.76
C ASP A 96 -6.95 -6.59 -5.15
N PHE A 97 -6.52 -6.47 -3.90
CA PHE A 97 -5.80 -7.54 -3.20
C PHE A 97 -6.71 -8.65 -2.64
N ARG A 98 -8.01 -8.68 -2.95
CA ARG A 98 -8.95 -9.65 -2.35
C ARG A 98 -8.54 -11.10 -2.61
N ALA A 99 -8.11 -11.40 -3.84
CA ALA A 99 -7.62 -12.73 -4.19
C ALA A 99 -6.34 -13.07 -3.42
N LEU A 100 -5.37 -12.15 -3.39
CA LEU A 100 -4.11 -12.32 -2.67
C LEU A 100 -4.33 -12.57 -1.17
N ASN A 101 -5.19 -11.76 -0.53
CA ASN A 101 -5.46 -11.82 0.90
C ASN A 101 -6.00 -13.18 1.37
N ASN A 102 -6.71 -13.92 0.51
CA ASN A 102 -7.20 -15.26 0.83
C ASN A 102 -6.10 -16.33 0.91
N TYR A 103 -4.91 -16.03 0.39
CA TYR A 103 -3.75 -16.91 0.37
C TYR A 103 -2.56 -16.32 1.13
N THR A 104 -2.75 -15.22 1.86
CA THR A 104 -1.73 -14.59 2.69
C THR A 104 -2.00 -14.91 4.14
N LYS A 105 -0.98 -15.42 4.84
CA LYS A 105 -1.04 -15.66 6.27
C LYS A 105 -1.18 -14.34 7.00
N ALA A 106 -2.28 -14.16 7.74
CA ALA A 106 -2.50 -12.95 8.52
C ALA A 106 -1.44 -12.82 9.62
N ASP A 107 -0.71 -11.70 9.64
CA ASP A 107 0.13 -11.33 10.77
C ASP A 107 -0.77 -10.87 11.92
N ARG A 108 -0.90 -11.73 12.94
CA ARG A 108 -1.72 -11.47 14.12
C ARG A 108 -0.85 -10.92 15.24
N TYR A 109 -0.27 -9.74 15.02
CA TYR A 109 0.27 -8.93 16.11
C TYR A 109 -0.88 -8.22 16.82
N PRO A 110 -1.00 -8.30 18.16
CA PRO A 110 -2.14 -7.71 18.86
C PRO A 110 -2.05 -6.18 18.81
N ILE A 111 -2.83 -5.57 17.92
CA ILE A 111 -3.09 -4.13 17.99
C ILE A 111 -4.04 -3.92 19.17
N PRO A 112 -3.65 -3.19 20.22
CA PRO A 112 -4.51 -2.97 21.37
C PRO A 112 -5.76 -2.23 20.93
N MET A 113 -6.92 -2.66 21.42
CA MET A 113 -8.15 -1.89 21.23
C MET A 113 -8.02 -0.54 21.93
N ILE A 114 -8.66 0.50 21.38
CA ILE A 114 -8.63 1.86 21.94
C ILE A 114 -8.94 1.87 23.45
N PRO A 115 -9.98 1.17 23.97
CA PRO A 115 -10.24 1.14 25.42
C PRO A 115 -9.11 0.52 26.23
N HIS A 116 -8.47 -0.54 25.73
CA HIS A 116 -7.35 -1.19 26.42
C HIS A 116 -6.11 -0.29 26.48
N ALA A 117 -5.90 0.54 25.45
CA ALA A 117 -4.82 1.51 25.44
C ALA A 117 -5.08 2.64 26.45
N LEU A 118 -6.33 3.11 26.55
CA LEU A 118 -6.74 4.16 27.49
C LEU A 118 -6.69 3.71 28.96
N ASP A 119 -7.15 2.49 29.25
CA ASP A 119 -7.09 1.91 30.61
C ASP A 119 -5.65 1.81 31.15
N LYS A 120 -4.68 1.53 30.28
CA LYS A 120 -3.25 1.55 30.66
C LYS A 120 -2.76 2.96 31.01
N LEU A 121 -3.28 4.00 30.35
CA LEU A 121 -2.89 5.38 30.64
C LEU A 121 -3.49 5.86 31.96
N GLU A 122 -4.75 5.52 32.24
CA GLU A 122 -5.43 5.92 33.48
C GLU A 122 -4.78 5.29 34.74
N ASN A 123 -4.27 4.07 34.60
CA ASN A 123 -3.61 3.33 35.69
C ASN A 123 -2.09 3.60 35.81
N THR A 124 -1.52 4.53 35.04
CA THR A 124 -0.10 4.90 35.15
C THR A 124 0.04 6.09 36.12
N LYS A 125 0.50 5.81 37.35
CA LYS A 125 0.92 6.83 38.33
C LYS A 125 2.30 7.38 38.03
#